data_AF-A0A9P9YNF7-F1
#
_entry.id   AF-A0A9P9YNF7-F1
#
_cell.length_a   1.000
_cell.length_b   1.000
_cell.length_c   1.000
_cell.angle_alpha   90.00
_cell.angle_beta   90.00
_cell.angle_gamma   90.00
#
_symmetry.space_group_name_H-M   'P 1'
#
loop_
_entity.id
_entity.type
_entity.pdbx_description
1 polymer ?
#
loop_
_entity_poly.entity_id
_entity_poly.type
_entity_poly.pdbx_seq_one_letter_code
_entity_poly.pdbx_strand_id
1 'polypeptide(L)'
;MSLKFNEAIEMLIENLSETIKPEQGTYMQDAAEISEKINQELININSIFKGTVTKWDQTYMFAYKPYPKTRVPILWVEMPFAIEPQNVYVHRDPGCRLFNLKTTVNHPAVENGYVNGEKLIKLFYFDLNRVVDRMTNFICKSGKMYKLRTNLLHMHPSLLLSRNMAGMDWRKTSY
;
A
#
# COMPACT_ATOMS: atom_id res chain seq x y z
N MET A 1 35.13 -25.23 -0.17
CA MET A 1 34.79 -24.57 1.10
C MET A 1 33.29 -24.37 1.14
N SER A 2 32.60 -24.82 2.19
CA SER A 2 31.16 -24.57 2.35
C SER A 2 30.94 -23.17 2.93
N LEU A 3 30.19 -22.32 2.23
CA LEU A 3 29.74 -21.03 2.76
C LEU A 3 28.93 -21.25 4.04
N LYS A 4 29.14 -20.42 5.07
CA LYS A 4 28.26 -20.41 6.24
C LYS A 4 26.89 -19.89 5.80
N PHE A 5 25.84 -20.37 6.44
CA PHE A 5 24.45 -20.08 6.03
C PHE A 5 24.16 -18.57 5.86
N ASN A 6 24.71 -17.71 6.71
CA ASN A 6 24.55 -16.26 6.60
C ASN A 6 25.28 -15.68 5.38
N GLU A 7 26.49 -16.15 5.08
CA GLU A 7 27.25 -15.74 3.89
C GLU A 7 26.54 -16.17 2.60
N ALA A 8 25.91 -17.35 2.62
CA ALA A 8 25.08 -17.82 1.51
C ALA A 8 23.80 -16.98 1.33
N ILE A 9 23.18 -16.51 2.41
CA ILE A 9 22.03 -15.60 2.36
C ILE A 9 22.44 -14.22 1.83
N GLU A 10 23.54 -13.66 2.31
CA GLU A 10 24.07 -12.37 1.85
C GLU A 10 24.41 -12.42 0.35
N MET A 11 25.12 -13.46 -0.09
CA MET A 11 25.36 -13.69 -1.52
C MET A 11 24.07 -13.87 -2.32
N LEU A 12 23.05 -14.55 -1.79
CA LEU A 12 21.78 -14.71 -2.49
C LEU A 12 21.05 -13.36 -2.64
N ILE A 13 21.07 -12.53 -1.59
CA ILE A 13 20.50 -11.19 -1.57
C ILE A 13 21.24 -10.26 -2.56
N GLU A 14 22.57 -10.31 -2.60
CA GLU A 14 23.39 -9.56 -3.54
C GLU A 14 23.14 -10.01 -5.00
N ASN A 15 23.18 -11.31 -5.28
CA ASN A 15 22.92 -11.85 -6.62
C ASN A 15 21.50 -11.57 -7.13
N LEU A 16 20.51 -11.53 -6.24
CA LEU A 16 19.14 -11.12 -6.60
C LEU A 16 19.06 -9.61 -6.88
N SER A 17 19.88 -8.81 -6.21
CA SER A 17 19.94 -7.34 -6.38
C SER A 17 20.69 -6.91 -7.64
N GLU A 18 21.62 -7.74 -8.16
CA GLU A 18 22.34 -7.51 -9.43
C GLU A 18 21.45 -7.54 -10.69
N THR A 19 20.17 -7.93 -10.56
CA THR A 19 19.26 -8.10 -11.71
C THR A 19 18.36 -6.88 -12.02
N ILE A 20 18.50 -5.77 -11.29
CA ILE A 20 17.72 -4.55 -11.54
C ILE A 20 18.21 -3.88 -12.83
N LYS A 21 17.45 -4.01 -13.91
CA LYS A 21 17.73 -3.32 -15.17
C LYS A 21 17.64 -1.79 -14.96
N PRO A 22 18.44 -0.96 -15.65
CA PRO A 22 18.37 0.50 -15.53
C PRO A 22 16.95 1.09 -15.70
N GLU A 23 16.15 0.49 -16.59
CA GLU A 23 14.73 0.83 -16.77
C GLU A 23 13.90 0.63 -15.50
N GLN A 24 14.17 -0.44 -14.74
CA GLN A 24 13.49 -0.74 -13.48
C GLN A 24 13.90 0.25 -12.39
N GLY A 25 15.17 0.64 -12.33
CA GLY A 25 15.62 1.71 -11.43
C GLY A 25 14.87 3.01 -11.69
N THR A 26 14.68 3.37 -12.97
CA THR A 26 13.88 4.54 -13.36
C THR A 26 12.42 4.40 -12.90
N TYR A 27 11.80 3.23 -13.08
CA TYR A 27 10.42 3.02 -12.63
C TYR A 27 10.26 3.05 -11.10
N MET A 28 11.25 2.54 -10.35
CA MET A 28 11.25 2.63 -8.89
C MET A 28 11.36 4.07 -8.42
N GLN A 29 12.20 4.88 -9.07
CA GLN A 29 12.30 6.31 -8.81
C GLN A 29 10.96 7.01 -9.12
N ASP A 30 10.38 6.77 -10.30
CA ASP A 30 9.10 7.36 -10.67
C ASP A 30 7.99 6.97 -9.68
N ALA A 31 7.96 5.71 -9.23
CA ALA A 31 7.00 5.24 -8.22
C ALA A 31 7.18 5.96 -6.87
N ALA A 32 8.41 6.23 -6.45
CA ALA A 32 8.69 6.99 -5.23
C ALA A 32 8.20 8.44 -5.36
N GLU A 33 8.45 9.09 -6.51
CA GLU A 33 7.99 10.46 -6.78
C GLU A 33 6.46 10.56 -6.79
N ILE A 34 5.79 9.60 -7.44
CA ILE A 34 4.33 9.49 -7.42
C ILE A 34 3.83 9.31 -5.99
N SER A 35 4.45 8.45 -5.19
CA SER A 35 4.06 8.19 -3.80
C SER A 35 4.18 9.45 -2.94
N GLU A 36 5.27 10.20 -3.09
CA GLU A 36 5.47 11.48 -2.43
C GLU A 36 4.38 12.48 -2.85
N LYS A 37 4.08 12.55 -4.14
CA LYS A 37 3.03 13.44 -4.67
C LYS A 37 1.64 13.06 -4.16
N ILE A 38 1.33 11.77 -4.01
CA ILE A 38 0.09 11.30 -3.37
C ILE A 38 0.00 11.83 -1.94
N ASN A 39 1.06 11.70 -1.14
CA ASN A 39 1.08 12.23 0.23
C ASN A 39 0.88 13.75 0.30
N GLN A 40 1.52 14.49 -0.61
CA GLN A 40 1.31 15.94 -0.71
C GLN A 40 -0.14 16.28 -1.04
N GLU A 41 -0.76 15.57 -1.99
CA GLU A 41 -2.15 15.82 -2.34
C GLU A 41 -3.13 15.39 -1.24
N LEU A 42 -2.84 14.34 -0.47
CA LEU A 42 -3.61 13.99 0.74
C LEU A 42 -3.60 15.15 1.76
N ILE A 43 -2.46 15.82 1.92
CA ILE A 43 -2.38 17.04 2.74
C ILE A 43 -3.23 18.16 2.12
N ASN A 44 -3.11 18.39 0.81
CA ASN A 44 -3.83 19.46 0.11
C ASN A 44 -5.36 19.33 0.17
N ILE A 45 -5.89 18.11 0.13
CA ILE A 45 -7.33 17.87 0.26
C ILE A 45 -7.81 17.80 1.71
N ASN A 46 -6.91 18.03 2.67
CA ASN A 46 -7.15 17.91 4.10
C ASN A 46 -7.71 16.53 4.49
N SER A 47 -7.15 15.47 3.90
CA SER A 47 -7.56 14.09 4.16
C SER A 47 -7.31 13.70 5.62
N ILE A 48 -8.13 12.79 6.15
CA ILE A 48 -7.86 12.13 7.44
C ILE A 48 -6.61 11.24 7.39
N PHE A 49 -6.12 10.92 6.19
CA PHE A 49 -4.93 10.11 5.94
C PHE A 49 -3.65 10.94 5.73
N LYS A 50 -3.73 12.28 5.88
CA LYS A 50 -2.57 13.15 5.68
C LYS A 50 -1.48 12.83 6.69
N GLY A 51 -0.28 12.50 6.21
CA GLY A 51 0.87 12.19 7.04
C GLY A 51 0.81 10.86 7.81
N THR A 52 -0.22 10.03 7.61
CA THR A 52 -0.36 8.75 8.34
C THR A 52 -0.09 7.52 7.48
N VAL A 53 -0.07 7.68 6.15
CA VAL A 53 0.13 6.56 5.23
C VAL A 53 1.61 6.37 4.93
N THR A 54 2.10 5.17 5.15
CA THR A 54 3.51 4.81 4.92
C THR A 54 3.64 3.52 4.11
N LYS A 55 4.87 3.20 3.72
CA LYS A 55 5.23 2.00 2.93
C LYS A 55 4.65 1.96 1.51
N TRP A 56 4.38 3.11 0.90
CA TRP A 56 3.99 3.21 -0.51
C TRP A 56 4.97 2.50 -1.46
N ASP A 57 6.27 2.56 -1.16
CA ASP A 57 7.36 1.89 -1.86
C ASP A 57 7.26 0.34 -1.85
N GLN A 58 6.41 -0.21 -0.99
CA GLN A 58 6.15 -1.64 -0.91
C GLN A 58 4.91 -2.05 -1.71
N THR A 59 4.17 -1.09 -2.27
CA THR A 59 2.88 -1.33 -2.93
C THR A 59 2.93 -1.35 -4.45
N TYR A 60 3.98 -0.80 -5.08
CA TYR A 60 4.07 -0.80 -6.54
C TYR A 60 4.43 -2.19 -7.09
N MET A 61 3.76 -2.57 -8.18
CA MET A 61 3.99 -3.80 -8.93
C MET A 61 4.14 -3.47 -10.42
N PHE A 62 5.05 -4.15 -11.11
CA PHE A 62 5.26 -3.99 -12.55
C PHE A 62 4.60 -5.16 -13.29
N ALA A 63 3.57 -4.87 -14.08
CA ALA A 63 2.72 -5.86 -14.74
C ALA A 63 3.46 -6.81 -15.72
N TYR A 64 4.65 -6.43 -16.20
CA TYR A 64 5.34 -7.14 -17.29
C TYR A 64 6.63 -7.87 -16.92
N LYS A 65 7.11 -7.80 -15.67
CA LYS A 65 8.26 -8.60 -15.22
C LYS A 65 8.07 -8.96 -13.75
N PRO A 66 7.85 -10.25 -13.41
CA PRO A 66 7.72 -10.69 -12.03
C PRO A 66 9.11 -10.60 -11.40
N TYR A 67 9.43 -9.46 -10.79
CA TYR A 67 10.35 -9.48 -9.68
C TYR A 67 9.71 -10.41 -8.63
N PRO A 68 10.46 -11.32 -8.00
CA PRO A 68 9.88 -12.16 -6.94
C PRO A 68 9.57 -11.26 -5.75
N LYS A 69 8.39 -10.63 -5.74
CA LYS A 69 7.79 -10.12 -4.53
C LYS A 69 6.76 -11.14 -4.09
N THR A 70 7.24 -12.14 -3.36
CA THR A 70 6.45 -13.07 -2.54
C THR A 70 5.64 -12.38 -1.43
N ARG A 71 5.54 -11.05 -1.45
CA ARG A 71 4.82 -10.26 -0.45
C ARG A 71 3.66 -9.57 -1.12
N VAL A 72 2.47 -9.86 -0.63
CA VAL A 72 1.27 -9.05 -0.82
C VAL A 72 1.65 -7.58 -0.59
N PRO A 73 1.31 -6.64 -1.47
CA PRO A 73 1.56 -5.22 -1.22
C PRO A 73 0.77 -4.80 0.02
N ILE A 74 1.46 -4.43 1.10
CA ILE A 74 0.84 -3.98 2.36
C ILE A 74 1.10 -2.48 2.50
N LEU A 75 0.01 -1.72 2.54
CA LEU A 75 0.02 -0.31 2.88
C LEU A 75 -0.22 -0.15 4.39
N TRP A 76 0.53 0.73 5.03
CA TRP A 76 0.43 0.97 6.46
C TRP A 76 -0.27 2.30 6.72
N VAL A 77 -1.26 2.29 7.61
CA VAL A 77 -1.97 3.50 8.04
C VAL A 77 -1.83 3.63 9.55
N GLU A 78 -1.14 4.67 9.97
CA GLU A 78 -1.02 5.01 11.39
C GLU A 78 -2.30 5.68 11.88
N MET A 79 -2.87 5.18 12.97
CA MET A 79 -4.07 5.76 13.54
C MET A 79 -3.68 6.97 14.39
N PRO A 80 -4.25 8.17 14.16
CA PRO A 80 -3.86 9.39 14.88
C PRO A 80 -4.44 9.44 16.31
N PHE A 81 -4.98 8.34 16.80
CA PHE A 81 -5.62 8.23 18.11
C PHE A 81 -5.31 6.90 18.77
N ALA A 82 -5.44 6.88 20.10
CA ALA A 82 -5.25 5.67 20.88
C ALA A 82 -6.31 4.61 20.52
N ILE A 83 -5.83 3.38 20.38
CA ILE A 83 -6.64 2.20 20.11
C ILE A 83 -6.33 1.15 21.17
N GLU A 84 -7.39 0.59 21.75
CA GLU A 84 -7.31 -0.53 22.67
C GLU A 84 -7.81 -1.80 21.95
N PRO A 85 -6.93 -2.78 21.66
CA PRO A 85 -7.35 -4.02 21.03
C PRO A 85 -8.14 -4.88 22.02
N GLN A 86 -9.38 -5.23 21.66
CA GLN A 86 -10.22 -6.18 22.38
C GLN A 86 -10.29 -7.50 21.61
N ASN A 87 -9.93 -8.60 22.26
CA ASN A 87 -10.06 -9.93 21.67
C ASN A 87 -11.55 -10.26 21.46
N VAL A 88 -11.92 -10.58 20.22
CA VAL A 88 -13.32 -10.92 19.87
C VAL A 88 -13.46 -12.42 19.68
N TYR A 89 -12.49 -13.00 18.97
CA TYR A 89 -12.50 -14.41 18.63
C TYR A 89 -11.07 -14.90 18.42
N VAL A 90 -10.70 -15.95 19.14
CA VAL A 90 -9.49 -16.71 18.86
C VAL A 90 -9.86 -17.72 17.77
N HIS A 91 -9.52 -17.41 16.53
CA HIS A 91 -9.63 -18.40 15.47
C HIS A 91 -8.75 -19.60 15.82
N ARG A 92 -9.14 -20.81 15.40
CA ARG A 92 -8.35 -22.04 15.65
C ARG A 92 -6.95 -21.96 15.02
N ASP A 93 -6.79 -21.10 14.02
CA ASP A 93 -5.48 -20.75 13.46
C ASP A 93 -4.83 -19.67 14.36
N PRO A 94 -3.71 -19.97 15.04
CA PRO A 94 -3.03 -19.02 15.92
C PRO A 94 -2.49 -17.77 15.20
N GLY A 95 -2.38 -17.80 13.86
CA GLY A 95 -2.01 -16.65 13.03
C GLY A 95 -3.18 -15.68 12.76
N CYS A 96 -4.42 -16.08 13.04
CA CYS A 96 -5.62 -15.33 12.71
C CYS A 96 -6.32 -14.83 13.97
N ARG A 97 -5.79 -13.76 14.57
CA ARG A 97 -6.44 -13.10 15.71
C ARG A 97 -7.30 -11.95 15.21
N LEU A 98 -8.59 -12.03 15.48
CA LEU A 98 -9.53 -10.95 15.18
C LEU A 98 -9.67 -10.05 16.41
N PHE A 99 -9.29 -8.78 16.25
CA PHE A 99 -9.39 -7.76 17.27
C PHE A 99 -10.44 -6.74 16.89
N ASN A 100 -11.30 -6.38 17.84
CA ASN A 100 -12.05 -5.13 17.77
C ASN A 100 -11.13 -4.02 18.28
N LEU A 101 -11.00 -2.96 17.50
CA LEU A 101 -10.14 -1.84 17.84
C LEU A 101 -10.99 -0.77 18.52
N LYS A 102 -11.01 -0.77 19.86
CA LYS A 102 -11.82 0.17 20.65
C LYS A 102 -11.14 1.53 20.74
N THR A 103 -11.92 2.59 20.67
CA THR A 103 -11.45 3.96 20.89
C THR A 103 -12.59 4.85 21.41
N THR A 104 -12.26 5.91 22.13
CA THR A 104 -13.22 6.92 22.61
C THR A 104 -13.26 8.16 21.72
N VAL A 105 -12.41 8.21 20.69
CA VAL A 105 -12.30 9.36 19.80
C VAL A 105 -13.44 9.40 18.80
N ASN A 106 -14.03 10.58 18.64
CA ASN A 106 -14.97 10.84 17.55
C ASN A 106 -14.20 11.00 16.24
N HIS A 107 -14.22 9.96 15.40
CA HIS A 107 -13.51 9.92 14.12
C HIS A 107 -14.41 9.33 13.02
N PRO A 108 -14.33 9.78 11.75
CA PRO A 108 -15.21 9.30 10.70
C PRO A 108 -15.21 7.78 10.49
N ALA A 109 -14.08 7.11 10.75
CA ALA A 109 -13.95 5.66 10.67
C ALA A 109 -14.38 4.90 11.94
N VAL A 110 -14.87 5.59 12.98
CA VAL A 110 -15.32 4.99 14.24
C VAL A 110 -16.84 4.90 14.25
N GLU A 111 -17.35 3.77 14.76
CA GLU A 111 -18.77 3.48 14.91
C GLU A 111 -18.98 2.75 16.23
N ASN A 112 -19.90 3.25 17.07
CA ASN A 112 -20.20 2.69 18.39
C ASN A 112 -18.95 2.48 19.29
N GLY A 113 -17.94 3.34 19.18
CA GLY A 113 -16.70 3.26 19.95
C GLY A 113 -15.65 2.28 19.41
N TYR A 114 -15.83 1.78 18.19
CA TYR A 114 -14.90 0.86 17.54
C TYR A 114 -14.50 1.34 16.15
N VAL A 115 -13.25 1.10 15.74
CA VAL A 115 -12.81 1.37 14.36
C VAL A 115 -13.49 0.37 13.42
N ASN A 116 -14.22 0.89 12.44
CA ASN A 116 -14.85 0.11 11.39
C ASN A 116 -13.91 0.04 10.17
N GLY A 117 -13.33 -1.14 9.94
CA GLY A 117 -12.35 -1.37 8.86
C GLY A 117 -12.93 -1.14 7.45
N GLU A 118 -14.16 -1.55 7.19
CA GLU A 118 -14.78 -1.30 5.88
C GLU A 118 -14.99 0.19 5.63
N LYS A 119 -15.43 0.92 6.65
CA LYS A 119 -15.62 2.37 6.58
C LYS A 119 -14.29 3.08 6.35
N LEU A 120 -13.23 2.65 7.04
CA LEU A 120 -11.88 3.17 6.85
C LEU A 120 -11.40 2.95 5.40
N ILE A 121 -11.58 1.76 4.83
CA ILE A 121 -11.22 1.46 3.44
C ILE A 121 -12.00 2.34 2.47
N LYS A 122 -13.32 2.49 2.64
CA LYS A 122 -14.16 3.35 1.79
C LYS A 122 -13.70 4.81 1.84
N LEU A 123 -13.41 5.32 3.03
CA LEU A 123 -12.88 6.69 3.20
C LEU A 123 -11.52 6.84 2.52
N PHE A 124 -10.63 5.86 2.65
CA PHE A 124 -9.32 5.89 2.01
C PHE A 124 -9.42 5.95 0.48
N TYR A 125 -10.22 5.07 -0.13
CA TYR A 125 -10.40 5.09 -1.58
C TYR A 125 -11.09 6.36 -2.07
N PHE A 126 -12.04 6.90 -1.31
CA PHE A 126 -12.66 8.17 -1.65
C PHE A 126 -11.64 9.32 -1.74
N ASP A 127 -10.78 9.46 -0.73
CA ASP A 127 -9.74 10.48 -0.74
C ASP A 127 -8.67 10.20 -1.79
N LEU A 128 -8.30 8.92 -2.01
CA LEU A 128 -7.33 8.54 -3.03
C LEU A 128 -7.82 8.85 -4.45
N ASN A 129 -9.11 8.65 -4.75
CA ASN A 129 -9.71 9.05 -6.01
C ASN A 129 -9.54 10.56 -6.24
N ARG A 130 -9.87 11.36 -5.23
CA ARG A 130 -9.73 12.83 -5.28
C ARG A 130 -8.28 13.26 -5.49
N VAL A 131 -7.33 12.56 -4.87
CA VAL A 131 -5.89 12.78 -5.08
C VAL A 131 -5.49 12.46 -6.52
N VAL A 132 -5.90 11.30 -7.03
CA VAL A 132 -5.60 10.88 -8.41
C VAL A 132 -6.14 11.87 -9.45
N ASP A 133 -7.36 12.37 -9.27
CA ASP A 133 -7.95 13.36 -10.16
C ASP A 133 -7.15 14.68 -10.22
N ARG A 134 -6.46 15.03 -9.13
CA ARG A 134 -5.59 16.22 -9.04
C ARG A 134 -4.20 16.01 -9.63
N MET A 135 -3.79 14.77 -9.88
CA MET A 135 -2.47 14.39 -10.38
C MET A 135 -2.42 14.10 -11.88
N THR A 136 -3.47 14.48 -12.63
CA THR A 136 -3.66 14.15 -14.06
C THR A 136 -2.52 14.57 -15.00
N ASN A 137 -1.77 15.62 -14.65
CA ASN A 137 -0.65 16.14 -15.46
C ASN A 137 0.72 16.03 -14.75
N PHE A 138 0.86 15.14 -13.78
CA PHE A 138 2.13 14.98 -13.06
C PHE A 138 3.19 14.31 -13.97
N ILE A 139 4.33 14.99 -14.10
CA ILE A 139 5.50 14.53 -14.86
C ILE A 139 6.61 14.21 -13.85
N CYS A 140 7.10 12.98 -13.86
CA CYS A 140 8.22 12.57 -13.01
C CYS A 140 9.53 13.17 -13.53
N LYS A 141 10.58 13.21 -12.71
CA LYS A 141 11.91 13.72 -13.09
C LYS A 141 12.53 12.94 -14.26
N SER A 142 12.11 11.70 -14.50
CA SER A 142 12.46 10.93 -15.69
C SER A 142 11.89 11.49 -17.01
N GLY A 143 11.02 12.50 -16.95
CA GLY A 143 10.29 13.06 -18.09
C GLY A 143 9.03 12.27 -18.46
N LYS A 144 8.73 11.16 -17.77
CA LYS A 144 7.55 10.34 -18.03
C LYS A 144 6.31 10.92 -17.34
N MET A 145 5.17 10.80 -18.03
CA MET A 145 3.85 11.09 -17.50
C MET A 145 3.08 9.78 -17.33
N TYR A 146 2.38 9.63 -16.22
CA TYR A 146 1.65 8.42 -15.88
C TYR A 146 0.15 8.70 -15.75
N LYS A 147 -0.68 7.85 -16.36
CA LYS A 147 -2.12 7.90 -16.15
C LYS A 147 -2.49 7.09 -14.90
N LEU A 148 -2.77 7.80 -13.82
CA LEU A 148 -3.18 7.21 -12.54
C LEU A 148 -4.62 6.72 -12.60
N ARG A 149 -4.90 5.57 -11.97
CA ARG A 149 -6.26 5.07 -11.75
C ARG A 149 -6.34 4.37 -10.41
N THR A 150 -7.47 4.55 -9.75
CA THR A 150 -7.86 3.81 -8.56
C THR A 150 -8.88 2.75 -8.93
N ASN A 151 -8.71 1.54 -8.41
CA ASN A 151 -9.68 0.46 -8.58
C ASN A 151 -10.06 -0.04 -7.20
N LEU A 152 -11.31 0.18 -6.79
CA LEU A 152 -11.87 -0.55 -5.66
C LEU A 152 -12.26 -1.95 -6.19
N LEU A 153 -11.34 -2.92 -6.08
CA LEU A 153 -11.73 -4.31 -6.30
C LEU A 153 -12.79 -4.64 -5.25
N HIS A 154 -13.98 -5.07 -5.68
CA HIS A 154 -15.06 -5.50 -4.79
C HIS A 154 -14.53 -6.58 -3.83
N MET A 155 -14.14 -6.19 -2.63
CA MET A 155 -13.67 -7.12 -1.62
C MET A 155 -14.89 -7.81 -1.02
N HIS A 156 -15.12 -9.06 -1.43
CA HIS A 156 -16.10 -9.94 -0.83
C HIS A 156 -15.70 -10.21 0.64
N PRO A 157 -16.60 -10.12 1.64
CA PRO A 157 -16.26 -10.25 3.07
C PRO A 157 -15.61 -11.58 3.47
N SER A 158 -15.71 -12.61 2.62
CA SER A 158 -15.15 -13.94 2.85
C SER A 158 -13.66 -14.08 2.52
N LEU A 159 -12.98 -13.02 2.09
CA LEU A 159 -11.56 -13.05 1.66
C LEU A 159 -10.58 -12.38 2.64
N LEU A 160 -10.97 -12.23 3.92
CA LEU A 160 -10.01 -11.92 4.99
C LEU A 160 -8.99 -13.06 5.24
N LEU A 161 -9.16 -14.21 4.58
CA LEU A 161 -8.17 -15.27 4.48
C LEU A 161 -7.99 -15.64 3.01
N SER A 162 -6.81 -15.35 2.47
CA SER A 162 -6.34 -15.76 1.14
C SER A 162 -7.04 -15.14 -0.09
N ARG A 163 -6.77 -13.86 -0.36
CA ARG A 163 -6.32 -13.30 -1.67
C ARG A 163 -6.55 -11.79 -1.66
N ASN A 164 -5.50 -11.07 -1.30
CA ASN A 164 -5.47 -9.62 -1.30
C ASN A 164 -4.96 -9.14 -2.66
N MET A 165 -5.86 -8.65 -3.50
CA MET A 165 -5.51 -7.79 -4.62
C MET A 165 -5.94 -6.37 -4.28
N ALA A 166 -4.97 -5.54 -3.93
CA ALA A 166 -5.03 -4.10 -4.15
C ALA A 166 -3.89 -3.81 -5.13
N GLY A 167 -4.21 -3.56 -6.39
CA GLY A 167 -3.25 -3.28 -7.43
C GLY A 167 -3.61 -1.97 -8.12
N MET A 168 -2.68 -1.01 -8.14
CA MET A 168 -2.73 0.10 -9.09
C MET A 168 -2.29 -0.43 -10.47
N ASP A 169 -3.18 -0.33 -11.46
CA ASP A 169 -2.91 -0.71 -12.86
C ASP A 169 -2.36 0.50 -13.61
N TRP A 170 -1.06 0.48 -13.89
CA TRP A 170 -0.33 1.53 -14.61
C TRP A 170 -0.32 1.21 -16.11
N ARG A 171 -1.29 1.75 -16.86
CA ARG A 171 -1.30 1.58 -18.33
C ARG A 171 -0.55 2.73 -19.01
N LYS A 172 0.46 2.37 -19.80
CA LYS A 172 1.13 3.26 -20.76
C LYS A 172 0.16 3.58 -21.90
N THR A 173 -0.02 4.87 -22.21
CA THR A 173 -0.57 5.31 -23.51
C THR A 173 0.55 6.04 -24.24
N SER A 174 0.99 5.48 -25.36
CA SER A 174 1.85 6.16 -26.32
C SER A 174 0.97 7.05 -27.20
N TYR A 175 1.34 8.32 -27.38
CA TYR A 175 1.01 9.08 -28.59
C TYR A 175 2.31 9.30 -29.35
#